data_AF-A0A4Q2QS94-F1
#
_entry.id   AF-A0A4Q2QS94-F1
#
_cell.length_a   1.000
_cell.length_b   1.000
_cell.length_c   1.000
_cell.angle_alpha   90.00
_cell.angle_beta   90.00
_cell.angle_gamma   90.00
#
_symmetry.space_group_name_H-M   'P 1'
#
loop_
_entity.id
_entity.type
_entity.pdbx_description
1 polymer ?
#
loop_
_entity_poly.entity_id
_entity_poly.type
_entity_poly.pdbx_seq_one_letter_code
_entity_poly.pdbx_strand_id
1 'polypeptide(L)' 'MSKWNIAAKSKDEQDKVNVDLAASGVAYKERLNMPVVAEVVAREQPEHLRDYFMERVRY' A
#
# COMPACT_ATOMS: atom_id res chain seq x y z
N MET A 1 21.25 -14.00 -7.48
CA MET A 1 20.65 -13.05 -6.52
C MET A 1 19.44 -13.70 -5.88
N SER A 2 19.18 -13.49 -4.59
CA SER A 2 18.02 -14.09 -3.92
C SER A 2 16.73 -13.58 -4.57
N LYS A 3 15.77 -14.48 -4.82
CA LYS A 3 14.44 -14.13 -5.38
C LYS A 3 13.63 -13.16 -4.50
N TRP A 4 14.10 -12.90 -3.28
CA TRP A 4 13.43 -12.13 -2.23
C TRP A 4 13.92 -10.69 -2.12
N ASN A 5 14.99 -10.31 -2.83
CA ASN A 5 15.50 -8.95 -2.75
C ASN A 5 14.55 -7.98 -3.46
N ILE A 6 13.78 -7.21 -2.69
CA ILE A 6 12.83 -6.21 -3.19
C ILE A 6 13.57 -5.09 -3.94
N ALA A 7 14.77 -4.70 -3.50
CA ALA A 7 15.56 -3.68 -4.17
C ALA A 7 16.10 -4.13 -5.55
N ALA A 8 16.12 -5.44 -5.81
CA ALA A 8 16.51 -5.99 -7.11
C ALA A 8 15.32 -6.12 -8.08
N LYS A 9 14.09 -5.83 -7.63
CA LYS A 9 12.87 -5.85 -8.46
C LYS A 9 12.72 -4.59 -9.29
N SER A 10 11.84 -4.63 -10.30
CA SER A 10 11.50 -3.44 -11.09
C SER A 10 10.87 -2.35 -10.22
N LYS A 11 10.95 -1.11 -10.69
CA LYS A 11 10.42 0.03 -9.94
C LYS A 11 8.92 -0.12 -9.66
N ASP A 12 8.15 -0.60 -10.63
CA ASP A 12 6.73 -0.87 -10.48
C ASP A 12 6.42 -1.91 -9.39
N GLU A 13 7.22 -2.97 -9.28
CA GLU A 13 7.05 -3.96 -8.21
C GLU A 13 7.38 -3.36 -6.84
N GLN A 14 8.41 -2.51 -6.75
CA GLN A 14 8.76 -1.81 -5.51
C GLN A 14 7.63 -0.86 -5.09
N ASP A 15 7.06 -0.12 -6.05
CA ASP A 15 5.99 0.83 -5.78
C ASP A 15 4.70 0.10 -5.36
N LYS A 16 4.38 -1.06 -5.95
CA LYS A 16 3.28 -1.92 -5.49
C LYS A 16 3.46 -2.40 -4.05
N VAL A 17 4.68 -2.78 -3.65
CA VAL A 17 4.96 -3.20 -2.26
C VAL A 17 4.75 -2.03 -1.28
N ASN A 18 5.14 -0.82 -1.65
CA ASN A 18 4.90 0.38 -0.84
C ASN A 18 3.41 0.67 -0.68
N VAL A 19 2.63 0.49 -1.74
CA VAL A 19 1.18 0.67 -1.73
C VAL A 19 0.49 -0.40 -0.86
N ASP A 20 0.92 -1.66 -0.96
CA ASP A 20 0.44 -2.76 -0.10
C ASP A 20 0.73 -2.47 1.39
N LEU A 21 1.90 -1.89 1.69
CA LEU A 21 2.27 -1.49 3.05
C LEU A 21 1.37 -0.37 3.58
N ALA A 22 1.07 0.64 2.75
CA ALA A 22 0.17 1.72 3.14
C ALA A 22 -1.26 1.19 3.38
N ALA A 23 -1.74 0.31 2.49
CA ALA A 23 -3.08 -0.28 2.61
C ALA A 23 -3.22 -1.13 3.87
N SER A 24 -2.25 -2.01 4.13
CA SER A 24 -2.20 -2.80 5.36
C SER A 24 -2.08 -1.93 6.61
N GLY A 25 -1.37 -0.80 6.55
CA GLY A 25 -1.30 0.18 7.64
C GLY A 25 -2.65 0.82 7.97
N VAL A 26 -3.48 1.10 6.96
CA VAL A 26 -4.85 1.59 7.16
C VAL A 26 -5.71 0.50 7.81
N ALA A 27 -5.76 -0.69 7.22
CA ALA A 27 -6.55 -1.80 7.75
C ALA A 27 -6.14 -2.18 9.19
N TYR A 28 -4.84 -2.13 9.51
CA TYR A 28 -4.34 -2.36 10.86
C TYR A 28 -4.80 -1.28 11.85
N LYS A 29 -4.72 0.00 11.46
CA LYS A 29 -5.19 1.11 12.31
C LYS A 29 -6.69 1.05 12.56
N GLU A 30 -7.49 0.72 11.54
CA GLU A 30 -8.94 0.51 11.69
C GLU A 30 -9.26 -0.63 12.66
N ARG A 31 -8.55 -1.77 12.54
CA ARG A 31 -8.71 -2.93 13.44
C ARG A 31 -8.33 -2.63 14.90
N LEU A 32 -7.47 -1.65 15.13
CA LEU A 32 -7.05 -1.21 16.46
C LEU A 32 -7.86 -0.02 16.99
N ASN A 33 -8.96 0.35 16.32
CA ASN A 33 -9.77 1.52 16.66
C ASN A 33 -8.97 2.84 16.70
N MET A 34 -7.86 2.92 15.98
CA MET A 34 -7.10 4.16 15.82
C MET A 34 -7.71 5.01 14.69
N PRO A 35 -7.77 6.34 14.85
CA PRO A 35 -8.29 7.20 13.80
C PRO A 35 -7.38 7.17 12.57
N VAL A 36 -7.91 6.70 11.44
CA VAL A 36 -7.24 6.71 10.15
C VAL A 36 -8.24 7.07 9.06
N VAL A 37 -7.80 7.81 8.04
CA VAL A 37 -8.63 8.18 6.90
C VAL A 37 -8.03 7.57 5.65
N ALA A 38 -8.61 6.45 5.19
CA ALA A 38 -8.12 5.71 4.02
C ALA A 38 -8.00 6.60 2.77
N GLU A 39 -8.93 7.54 2.58
CA GLU A 39 -8.93 8.47 1.45
C GLU A 39 -7.73 9.43 1.45
N VAL A 40 -7.27 9.88 2.63
CA VAL A 40 -6.09 10.74 2.73
C VAL A 40 -4.84 9.96 2.31
N VAL A 41 -4.72 8.72 2.77
CA VAL A 41 -3.62 7.83 2.39
C VAL A 41 -3.68 7.51 0.89
N ALA A 42 -4.87 7.28 0.32
CA ALA A 42 -5.03 7.07 -1.12
C ALA A 42 -4.57 8.29 -1.94
N ARG A 43 -4.80 9.52 -1.44
CA ARG A 43 -4.37 10.74 -2.13
C ARG A 43 -2.86 10.93 -2.12
N GLU A 44 -2.18 10.46 -1.07
CA GLU A 44 -0.71 10.43 -0.98
C GLU A 44 -0.07 9.41 -1.92
N GLN A 45 -0.80 8.36 -2.30
CA GLN A 45 -0.31 7.37 -3.26
C GLN A 45 -0.32 7.90 -4.71
N PRO A 46 0.59 7.41 -5.56
CA PRO A 46 0.61 7.75 -6.99
C PRO A 46 -0.73 7.47 -7.66
N GLU A 47 -1.19 8.36 -8.54
CA GLU A 47 -2.53 8.26 -9.17
C GLU A 47 -2.79 6.92 -9.84
N HIS A 48 -1.79 6.40 -10.55
CA HIS A 48 -1.87 5.11 -11.26
C HIS A 48 -1.91 3.88 -10.35
N LEU A 49 -1.68 4.05 -9.03
CA LEU A 49 -1.76 2.97 -8.03
C LEU A 49 -2.89 3.19 -7.02
N ARG A 50 -3.69 4.27 -7.15
CA ARG A 50 -4.83 4.52 -6.26
C ARG A 50 -5.87 3.42 -6.31
N ASP A 51 -6.20 2.95 -7.51
CA ASP A 51 -7.16 1.87 -7.68
C ASP A 51 -6.66 0.58 -7.02
N TYR A 52 -5.36 0.28 -7.19
CA TYR A 52 -4.69 -0.85 -6.57
C TYR A 52 -4.66 -0.73 -5.03
N PHE A 53 -4.42 0.47 -4.49
CA PHE A 53 -4.51 0.74 -3.05
C PHE A 53 -5.90 0.45 -2.50
N MET A 54 -6.96 0.94 -3.17
CA MET A 54 -8.34 0.75 -2.73
C MET A 54 -8.77 -0.72 -2.79
N GLU A 55 -8.30 -1.47 -3.77
CA GLU A 55 -8.49 -2.92 -3.84
C GLU A 55 -7.85 -3.63 -2.63
N ARG A 56 -6.64 -3.21 -2.23
CA ARG A 56 -5.91 -3.79 -1.09
C ARG A 56 -6.45 -3.40 0.27
N VAL A 57 -6.99 -2.19 0.44
CA VAL A 57 -7.63 -1.77 1.70
C VAL A 57 -8.94 -2.55 1.93
N ARG A 58 -9.63 -2.94 0.87
CA ARG A 58 -10.87 -3.74 0.95
C ARG A 58 -10.64 -5.22 1.26
N TYR A 59 -9.41 -5.71 1.09
CA TYR A 59 -9.05 -7.13 1.25
C TYR A 59 -8.62 -7.44 2.69
#